data_AF-A0AAN6FUN2-F1
#
_entry.id   AF-A0AAN6FUN2-F1
#
_cell.length_a   1.000
_cell.length_b   1.000
_cell.length_c   1.000
_cell.angle_alpha   90.00
_cell.angle_beta   90.00
_cell.angle_gamma   90.00
#
_symmetry.space_group_name_H-M   'P 1'
#
loop_
_entity.id
_entity.type
_entity.pdbx_description
1 polymer ?
#
loop_
_entity_poly.entity_id
_entity_poly.type
_entity_poly.pdbx_seq_one_letter_code
_entity_poly.pdbx_strand_id
1 'polypeptide(L)'
;MADSMLPHIFRPIPDLSELPQPTNREDRLRTIIANLEKHDQDVRYSMLVEARQRLKSLSADEDTEMNDGVDAQSSSSSDHRQFIASMNASYTEGSGDPCLLHGSIPTSGPSVRQAPVPVQVRVAQDAIEQMEAYDRHVKQTKDYYVKALQRQQSSRGDASPAQPGGGHLNLDPRRRPTG
;
A
#
# COMPACT_ATOMS: atom_id res chain seq x y z
N MET A 1 -0.09 2.27 14.01
CA MET A 1 0.23 1.72 12.66
C MET A 1 1.68 1.25 12.56
N ALA A 2 2.69 2.03 12.98
CA ALA A 2 4.10 1.63 12.88
C ALA A 2 4.46 0.35 13.67
N ASP A 3 3.84 0.12 14.82
CA ASP A 3 4.14 -1.04 15.68
C ASP A 3 3.83 -2.40 15.04
N SER A 4 2.87 -2.46 14.10
CA SER A 4 2.54 -3.69 13.38
C SER A 4 3.63 -4.11 12.38
N MET A 5 4.51 -3.19 11.94
CA MET A 5 5.53 -3.46 10.92
C MET A 5 6.87 -3.91 11.51
N LEU A 6 7.14 -3.55 12.77
CA LEU A 6 8.38 -3.87 13.48
C LEU A 6 8.81 -5.34 13.39
N PRO A 7 7.93 -6.35 13.57
CA PRO A 7 8.36 -7.75 13.51
C PRO A 7 8.87 -8.17 12.12
N HIS A 8 8.44 -7.50 11.06
CA HIS A 8 8.91 -7.80 9.70
C HIS A 8 10.25 -7.15 9.40
N ILE A 9 10.48 -5.96 9.93
CA ILE A 9 11.67 -5.14 9.72
C ILE A 9 12.86 -5.66 10.54
N PHE A 10 12.63 -6.01 11.80
CA PHE A 10 13.71 -6.42 12.71
C PHE A 10 13.93 -7.93 12.62
N ARG A 11 14.72 -8.35 11.63
CA ARG A 11 15.18 -9.73 11.49
C ARG A 11 16.54 -9.96 12.17
N PRO A 12 16.83 -11.20 12.60
CA PRO A 12 18.16 -11.56 13.06
C PRO A 12 19.20 -11.23 12.00
N ILE A 13 20.26 -10.53 12.41
CA ILE A 13 21.37 -10.21 11.52
C ILE A 13 22.23 -11.48 11.39
N PRO A 14 22.47 -11.99 10.17
CA PRO A 14 23.34 -13.14 9.97
C PRO A 14 24.77 -12.82 10.37
N ASP A 15 25.57 -13.85 10.69
CA ASP A 15 26.99 -13.64 10.97
C ASP A 15 27.68 -12.99 9.77
N LEU A 16 28.42 -11.92 10.06
CA LEU A 16 29.10 -11.10 9.05
C LEU A 16 30.50 -11.62 8.75
N SER A 17 31.03 -12.56 9.55
CA SER A 17 32.39 -13.07 9.46
C SER A 17 32.69 -13.79 8.14
N GLU A 18 31.69 -14.46 7.56
CA GLU A 18 31.81 -15.26 6.33
C GLU A 18 31.47 -14.50 5.04
N LEU A 19 31.04 -13.24 5.15
CA LEU A 19 30.57 -12.48 3.98
C LEU A 19 31.73 -11.88 3.17
N PRO A 20 31.64 -11.90 1.83
CA PRO A 20 32.64 -11.26 0.98
C PRO A 20 32.71 -9.77 1.26
N GLN A 21 33.91 -9.26 1.56
CA GLN A 21 34.10 -7.84 1.82
C GLN A 21 34.24 -7.06 0.51
N PRO A 22 33.53 -5.92 0.36
CA PRO A 22 33.64 -5.11 -0.85
C PRO A 22 35.02 -4.45 -0.95
N THR A 23 35.70 -4.70 -2.06
CA THR A 23 37.10 -4.31 -2.30
C THR A 23 37.27 -2.81 -2.55
N ASN A 24 36.29 -2.16 -3.18
CA ASN A 24 36.34 -0.74 -3.51
C ASN A 24 35.06 -0.01 -3.05
N ARG A 25 35.08 1.33 -3.10
CA ARG A 25 33.93 2.15 -2.67
C ARG A 25 32.70 1.94 -3.54
N GLU A 26 32.88 1.65 -4.83
CA GLU A 26 31.76 1.44 -5.76
C GLU A 26 31.03 0.14 -5.45
N ASP A 27 31.79 -0.95 -5.30
CA ASP A 27 31.33 -2.27 -4.92
C ASP A 27 30.66 -2.23 -3.55
N ARG A 28 31.19 -1.41 -2.62
CA ARG A 28 30.55 -1.18 -1.32
C ARG A 28 29.16 -0.56 -1.48
N LEU A 29 29.01 0.48 -2.32
CA LEU A 29 27.71 1.10 -2.57
C LEU A 29 26.74 0.14 -3.27
N ARG A 30 27.22 -0.62 -4.27
CA ARG A 30 26.42 -1.65 -4.95
C ARG A 30 25.94 -2.73 -3.97
N THR A 31 26.83 -3.19 -3.09
CA THR A 31 26.50 -4.20 -2.07
C THR A 31 25.47 -3.67 -1.07
N ILE A 32 25.62 -2.42 -0.60
CA ILE A 32 24.63 -1.79 0.29
C ILE A 32 23.27 -1.72 -0.39
N ILE A 33 23.19 -1.26 -1.65
CA ILE A 33 21.95 -1.17 -2.40
C ILE A 33 21.30 -2.56 -2.55
N ALA A 34 22.07 -3.57 -2.95
CA ALA A 34 21.58 -4.94 -3.10
C ALA A 34 21.05 -5.51 -1.77
N ASN A 35 21.73 -5.24 -0.66
CA ASN A 35 21.27 -5.66 0.66
C ASN A 35 19.96 -4.97 1.07
N LEU A 36 19.83 -3.66 0.79
CA LEU A 36 18.60 -2.91 1.04
C LEU A 36 17.44 -3.44 0.18
N GLU A 37 17.70 -3.78 -1.08
CA GLU A 37 16.69 -4.37 -1.97
C GLU A 37 16.25 -5.76 -1.52
N LYS A 38 17.20 -6.60 -1.12
CA LYS A 38 16.88 -7.91 -0.55
C LYS A 38 16.04 -7.78 0.71
N HIS A 39 16.43 -6.89 1.62
CA HIS A 39 15.69 -6.63 2.86
C HIS A 39 14.26 -6.11 2.57
N ASP A 40 14.11 -5.22 1.60
CA ASP A 40 12.80 -4.71 1.13
C ASP A 40 11.90 -5.84 0.61
N GLN A 41 12.42 -6.71 -0.26
CA GLN A 41 11.69 -7.88 -0.74
C GLN A 41 11.29 -8.83 0.40
N ASP A 42 12.21 -9.07 1.32
CA ASP A 42 12.02 -9.93 2.48
C ASP A 42 10.89 -9.43 3.38
N VAL A 43 10.88 -8.13 3.71
CA VAL A 43 9.84 -7.49 4.52
C VAL A 43 8.48 -7.62 3.85
N ARG A 44 8.37 -7.25 2.57
CA ARG A 44 7.12 -7.34 1.80
C ARG A 44 6.58 -8.76 1.75
N TYR A 45 7.46 -9.74 1.52
CA TYR A 45 7.07 -11.14 1.52
C TYR A 45 6.51 -11.57 2.88
N SER A 46 7.14 -11.18 3.98
CA SER A 46 6.63 -11.51 5.32
C SER A 46 5.29 -10.88 5.63
N MET A 47 5.06 -9.62 5.23
CA MET A 47 3.76 -8.96 5.37
C MET A 47 2.67 -9.69 4.57
N LEU A 48 2.97 -10.12 3.34
CA LEU A 48 2.04 -10.89 2.52
C LEU A 48 1.73 -12.27 3.11
N VAL A 49 2.72 -12.95 3.66
CA VAL A 49 2.52 -14.23 4.35
C VAL A 49 1.61 -14.06 5.56
N GLU A 50 1.81 -13.01 6.35
CA GLU A 50 0.94 -12.71 7.49
C GLU A 50 -0.49 -12.38 7.04
N ALA A 51 -0.66 -11.51 6.04
CA ALA A 51 -1.98 -11.19 5.50
C ALA A 51 -2.72 -12.44 5.01
N ARG A 52 -2.01 -13.35 4.34
CA ARG A 52 -2.56 -14.64 3.91
C ARG A 52 -2.94 -15.53 5.10
N GLN A 53 -2.15 -15.53 6.17
CA GLN A 53 -2.46 -16.27 7.40
C GLN A 53 -3.70 -15.70 8.09
N ARG A 54 -3.81 -14.38 8.21
CA ARG A 54 -4.99 -13.69 8.74
C ARG A 54 -6.24 -14.03 7.96
N LEU A 55 -6.15 -14.04 6.63
CA LEU A 55 -7.28 -14.42 5.77
C LEU A 55 -7.74 -15.86 6.02
N LYS A 56 -6.79 -16.81 6.14
CA LYS A 56 -7.11 -18.22 6.44
C LYS A 56 -7.79 -18.38 7.79
N SER A 57 -7.35 -17.65 8.81
CA SER A 57 -7.97 -17.69 10.14
C SER A 57 -9.42 -17.19 10.08
N LEU A 58 -9.66 -16.06 9.39
CA LEU A 58 -11.01 -15.50 9.26
C LEU A 58 -11.96 -16.38 8.44
N SER A 59 -11.45 -17.08 7.40
CA SER A 59 -12.28 -18.02 6.64
C SER A 59 -12.65 -19.28 7.43
N ALA A 60 -11.84 -19.69 8.41
CA ALA A 60 -12.14 -20.87 9.22
C ALA A 60 -13.30 -20.60 10.22
N ASP A 61 -13.49 -19.34 10.62
CA ASP A 61 -14.55 -18.95 11.54
C ASP A 61 -15.93 -18.84 10.82
N GLU A 62 -15.97 -18.43 9.55
CA GLU A 62 -17.22 -18.30 8.76
C GLU A 62 -17.90 -19.66 8.47
N ASP A 63 -17.14 -20.76 8.35
CA ASP A 63 -17.70 -22.11 8.17
C ASP A 63 -18.44 -22.63 9.42
N THR A 64 -18.29 -21.98 10.58
CA THR A 64 -18.90 -22.39 11.85
C THR A 64 -20.25 -21.71 12.13
N GLU A 65 -20.56 -20.58 11.47
CA GLU A 65 -21.77 -19.77 11.73
C GLU A 65 -22.95 -20.02 10.75
N MET A 66 -22.79 -20.85 9.72
CA MET A 66 -23.81 -21.08 8.67
C MET A 66 -24.92 -22.10 9.04
N ASN A 67 -25.15 -22.42 10.32
CA ASN A 67 -26.18 -23.39 10.74
C ASN A 67 -27.32 -22.81 11.61
N ASP A 68 -27.62 -21.51 11.52
CA ASP A 68 -28.85 -21.01 12.13
C ASP A 68 -29.45 -19.83 11.38
N GLY A 69 -30.73 -19.91 11.01
CA GLY A 69 -31.52 -18.78 10.51
C GLY A 69 -32.08 -18.88 9.08
N VAL A 70 -32.77 -19.96 8.74
CA VAL A 70 -33.72 -19.96 7.60
C VAL A 70 -35.07 -19.35 8.02
N ASP A 71 -35.12 -18.04 8.26
CA ASP A 71 -36.40 -17.31 8.39
C ASP A 71 -36.57 -16.32 7.23
N ALA A 72 -36.98 -16.88 6.10
CA ALA A 72 -37.47 -16.13 4.96
C ALA A 72 -38.85 -15.51 5.29
N GLN A 73 -38.87 -14.37 5.98
CA GLN A 73 -40.06 -13.52 6.04
C GLN A 73 -40.19 -12.72 4.75
N SER A 74 -40.86 -13.34 3.77
CA SER A 74 -41.33 -12.71 2.54
C SER A 74 -42.39 -11.65 2.85
N SER A 75 -41.95 -10.43 3.15
CA SER A 75 -42.81 -9.24 3.20
C SER A 75 -42.69 -8.45 1.89
N SER A 76 -43.14 -9.06 0.80
CA SER A 76 -43.36 -8.37 -0.48
C SER A 76 -44.87 -8.35 -0.74
N SER A 77 -45.57 -7.42 -0.08
CA SER A 77 -46.88 -6.98 -0.56
C SER A 77 -46.70 -5.70 -1.37
N SER A 78 -46.00 -5.81 -2.51
CA SER A 78 -46.20 -4.83 -3.57
C SER A 78 -47.64 -5.00 -4.04
N ASP A 79 -48.49 -4.02 -3.73
CA ASP A 79 -49.92 -4.07 -3.93
C ASP A 79 -50.22 -4.00 -5.45
N HIS A 80 -50.07 -5.14 -6.13
CA HIS A 80 -50.12 -5.32 -7.58
C HIS A 80 -51.38 -4.69 -8.20
N ARG A 81 -52.47 -4.61 -7.42
CA ARG A 81 -53.71 -3.95 -7.82
C ARG A 81 -53.55 -2.46 -8.09
N GLN A 82 -52.73 -1.75 -7.32
CA GLN A 82 -52.48 -0.31 -7.54
C GLN A 82 -51.69 -0.08 -8.83
N PHE A 83 -50.74 -0.97 -9.13
CA PHE A 83 -49.98 -0.92 -10.38
C PHE A 83 -50.87 -1.14 -11.62
N ILE A 84 -51.73 -2.16 -11.60
CA ILE A 84 -52.67 -2.41 -12.71
C ILE A 84 -53.68 -1.26 -12.87
N ALA A 85 -54.15 -0.67 -11.77
CA ALA A 85 -55.05 0.47 -11.80
C ALA A 85 -54.39 1.71 -12.44
N SER A 86 -53.11 1.94 -12.17
CA SER A 86 -52.35 3.03 -12.80
C SER A 86 -52.16 2.83 -14.31
N MET A 87 -51.95 1.59 -14.79
CA MET A 87 -51.80 1.32 -16.23
C MET A 87 -53.11 1.52 -17.02
N ASN A 88 -54.25 1.29 -16.36
CA ASN A 88 -55.57 1.43 -16.98
C ASN A 88 -56.18 2.83 -16.79
N ALA A 89 -55.49 3.76 -16.12
CA ALA A 89 -55.98 5.10 -15.91
C ALA A 89 -55.99 5.89 -17.24
N SER A 90 -57.10 6.58 -17.51
CA SER A 90 -57.23 7.43 -18.70
C SER A 90 -56.31 8.64 -18.60
N TYR A 91 -55.69 9.04 -19.71
CA TYR A 91 -54.85 10.23 -19.75
C TYR A 91 -55.65 11.49 -19.42
N THR A 92 -55.17 12.28 -18.45
CA THR A 92 -55.72 13.58 -18.08
C THR A 92 -54.71 14.67 -18.39
N GLU A 93 -55.15 15.71 -19.10
CA GLU A 93 -54.28 16.82 -19.50
C GLU A 93 -53.78 17.56 -18.24
N GLY A 94 -52.47 17.57 -18.03
CA GLY A 94 -51.82 18.09 -16.82
C GLY A 94 -51.29 17.03 -15.85
N SER A 95 -51.40 15.73 -16.16
CA SER A 95 -50.91 14.64 -15.30
C SER A 95 -49.38 14.55 -15.15
N GLY A 96 -48.61 15.43 -15.82
CA GLY A 96 -47.15 15.40 -15.83
C GLY A 96 -46.58 14.17 -16.54
N ASP A 97 -45.28 14.19 -16.83
CA ASP A 97 -44.55 13.00 -17.26
C ASP A 97 -44.41 12.05 -16.05
N PRO A 98 -44.94 10.82 -16.09
CA PRO A 98 -44.81 9.88 -14.97
C PRO A 98 -43.35 9.47 -14.68
N CYS A 99 -42.41 9.70 -15.61
CA CYS A 99 -40.98 9.53 -15.38
C CYS A 99 -40.35 10.70 -14.61
N LEU A 100 -41.01 11.86 -14.60
CA LEU A 100 -40.60 13.05 -13.87
C LEU A 100 -41.51 13.19 -12.65
N LEU A 101 -41.03 12.70 -11.50
CA LEU A 101 -41.67 12.89 -10.20
C LEU A 101 -41.80 14.40 -9.90
N HIS A 102 -42.90 15.00 -10.32
CA HIS A 102 -43.28 16.36 -9.96
C HIS A 102 -43.78 16.37 -8.51
N GLY A 103 -42.87 16.69 -7.59
CA GLY A 103 -43.18 16.88 -6.18
C GLY A 103 -42.25 16.07 -5.30
N SER A 104 -41.31 16.76 -4.64
CA SER A 104 -40.38 16.29 -3.62
C SER A 104 -39.76 14.91 -3.88
N ILE A 105 -38.46 14.87 -4.19
CA ILE A 105 -37.63 13.66 -4.07
C ILE A 105 -38.07 12.96 -2.78
N PRO A 106 -38.62 11.73 -2.82
CA PRO A 106 -38.98 11.03 -1.60
C PRO A 106 -37.69 10.95 -0.78
N THR A 107 -37.65 11.70 0.30
CA THR A 107 -36.55 11.63 1.25
C THR A 107 -36.61 10.22 1.80
N SER A 108 -35.67 9.40 1.37
CA SER A 108 -35.40 8.08 1.95
C SER A 108 -36.52 7.06 1.71
N GLY A 109 -36.56 6.48 0.50
CA GLY A 109 -36.94 5.06 0.39
C GLY A 109 -36.04 4.20 1.31
N PRO A 110 -36.40 2.94 1.62
CA PRO A 110 -35.61 2.10 2.52
C PRO A 110 -34.15 2.14 2.06
N SER A 111 -33.29 2.70 2.90
CA SER A 111 -31.89 2.91 2.58
C SER A 111 -31.33 1.57 2.12
N VAL A 112 -31.01 1.46 0.82
CA VAL A 112 -30.37 0.27 0.27
C VAL A 112 -29.00 0.24 0.92
N ARG A 113 -28.89 -0.52 2.02
CA ARG A 113 -27.62 -0.75 2.69
C ARG A 113 -26.74 -1.48 1.70
N GLN A 114 -25.68 -0.81 1.25
CA GLN A 114 -24.65 -1.48 0.47
C GLN A 114 -24.11 -2.65 1.30
N ALA A 115 -23.93 -3.79 0.64
CA ALA A 115 -23.33 -4.95 1.27
C ALA A 115 -21.93 -4.55 1.79
N PRO A 116 -21.55 -5.01 3.00
CA PRO A 116 -20.23 -4.73 3.54
C PRO A 116 -19.13 -5.29 2.62
N VAL A 117 -17.98 -4.62 2.60
CA VAL A 117 -16.82 -5.02 1.81
C VAL A 117 -16.37 -6.44 2.20
N PRO A 118 -16.15 -7.36 1.24
CA PRO A 118 -15.71 -8.72 1.53
C PRO A 118 -14.42 -8.75 2.36
N VAL A 119 -14.30 -9.76 3.24
CA VAL A 119 -13.16 -9.91 4.15
C VAL A 119 -11.83 -9.98 3.40
N GLN A 120 -11.81 -10.67 2.25
CA GLN A 120 -10.64 -10.78 1.38
C GLN A 120 -10.15 -9.40 0.93
N VAL A 121 -11.08 -8.52 0.56
CA VAL A 121 -10.77 -7.17 0.07
C VAL A 121 -10.25 -6.29 1.20
N ARG A 122 -10.85 -6.37 2.40
CA ARG A 122 -10.35 -5.64 3.59
C ARG A 122 -8.93 -6.05 3.97
N VAL A 123 -8.67 -7.36 4.08
CA VAL A 123 -7.32 -7.86 4.43
C VAL A 123 -6.29 -7.46 3.39
N ALA A 124 -6.66 -7.46 2.11
CA ALA A 124 -5.78 -7.00 1.04
C ALA A 124 -5.50 -5.49 1.14
N GLN A 125 -6.53 -4.67 1.43
CA GLN A 125 -6.37 -3.22 1.63
C GLN A 125 -5.43 -2.91 2.79
N ASP A 126 -5.62 -3.58 3.93
CA ASP A 126 -4.76 -3.41 5.11
C ASP A 126 -3.29 -3.77 4.79
N ALA A 127 -3.07 -4.86 4.05
CA ALA A 127 -1.73 -5.29 3.66
C ALA A 127 -1.06 -4.27 2.70
N ILE A 128 -1.82 -3.74 1.74
CA ILE A 128 -1.33 -2.70 0.83
C ILE A 128 -0.95 -1.44 1.61
N GLU A 129 -1.81 -0.97 2.52
CA GLU A 129 -1.53 0.22 3.34
C GLU A 129 -0.25 0.05 4.17
N GLN A 130 -0.04 -1.13 4.76
CA GLN A 130 1.19 -1.43 5.51
C GLN A 130 2.43 -1.42 4.61
N MET A 131 2.35 -2.02 3.42
CA MET A 131 3.45 -2.00 2.46
C MET A 131 3.79 -0.58 2.00
N GLU A 132 2.77 0.24 1.73
CA GLU A 132 2.96 1.65 1.35
C GLU A 132 3.55 2.49 2.50
N ALA A 133 3.16 2.20 3.74
CA ALA A 133 3.76 2.83 4.92
C ALA A 133 5.25 2.50 5.03
N TYR A 134 5.63 1.23 4.83
CA TYR A 134 7.03 0.81 4.80
C TYR A 134 7.83 1.46 3.65
N ASP A 135 7.26 1.48 2.44
CA ASP A 135 7.92 2.04 1.25
C ASP A 135 8.28 3.52 1.41
N ARG A 136 7.43 4.30 2.10
CA ARG A 136 7.72 5.70 2.41
C ARG A 136 9.00 5.88 3.22
N HIS A 137 9.31 4.95 4.12
CA HIS A 137 10.51 5.00 4.96
C HIS A 137 11.75 4.52 4.21
N VAL A 138 11.65 3.42 3.47
CA VAL A 138 12.79 2.80 2.79
C VAL A 138 13.29 3.61 1.61
N LYS A 139 12.39 4.31 0.90
CA LYS A 139 12.72 5.08 -0.29
C LYS A 139 13.85 6.08 -0.04
N GLN A 140 13.81 6.80 1.08
CA GLN A 140 14.81 7.82 1.40
C GLN A 140 16.23 7.21 1.52
N THR A 141 16.35 6.07 2.19
CA THR A 141 17.62 5.38 2.38
C THR A 141 18.14 4.81 1.07
N LYS A 142 17.30 4.16 0.25
CA LYS A 142 17.70 3.64 -1.08
C LYS A 142 18.17 4.78 -1.99
N ASP A 143 17.38 5.86 -2.08
CA ASP A 143 17.71 7.03 -2.91
C ASP A 143 19.05 7.66 -2.52
N TYR A 144 19.37 7.70 -1.24
CA TYR A 144 20.65 8.23 -0.76
C TYR A 144 21.85 7.46 -1.34
N TYR A 145 21.84 6.13 -1.26
CA TYR A 145 22.94 5.29 -1.75
C TYR A 145 22.99 5.22 -3.27
N VAL A 146 21.84 5.21 -3.95
CA VAL A 146 21.77 5.29 -5.42
C VAL A 146 22.40 6.60 -5.92
N LYS A 147 22.04 7.74 -5.32
CA LYS A 147 22.65 9.04 -5.66
C LYS A 147 24.15 9.06 -5.32
N ALA A 148 24.58 8.41 -4.24
CA ALA A 148 25.99 8.30 -3.91
C ALA A 148 26.79 7.50 -4.96
N LEU A 149 26.20 6.40 -5.46
CA LEU A 149 26.79 5.60 -6.54
C LEU A 149 26.89 6.41 -7.83
N GLN A 150 25.84 7.15 -8.18
CA GLN A 150 25.82 8.01 -9.36
C GLN A 150 26.91 9.09 -9.32
N ARG A 151 27.10 9.75 -8.16
CA ARG A 151 28.20 10.72 -7.95
C ARG A 151 29.57 10.10 -8.16
N GLN A 152 29.78 8.88 -7.67
CA GLN A 152 31.06 8.19 -7.83
C GLN A 152 31.35 7.85 -9.30
N GLN A 153 30.33 7.42 -10.05
CA GLN A 153 30.48 7.09 -11.47
C GLN A 153 30.76 8.34 -12.32
N SER A 154 30.08 9.45 -12.03
CA SER A 154 30.30 10.72 -12.73
C SER A 154 31.68 11.33 -12.43
N SER A 155 32.19 11.23 -11.20
CA SER A 155 33.57 11.63 -10.89
C SER A 155 34.65 10.78 -11.59
N ARG A 156 34.30 9.57 -12.05
CA ARG A 156 35.23 8.68 -12.77
C ARG A 156 35.29 8.97 -14.28
N GLY A 157 34.22 9.56 -14.82
CA GLY A 157 34.13 9.96 -16.24
C GLY A 157 34.80 11.28 -16.59
N ASP A 158 35.04 12.15 -15.60
CA ASP A 158 35.68 13.47 -15.79
C ASP A 158 37.21 13.45 -15.56
N ALA A 159 37.77 12.28 -15.22
CA ALA A 159 39.21 12.08 -15.08
C ALA A 159 39.87 11.87 -16.46
N SER A 160 39.90 12.92 -17.27
CA SER A 160 40.82 13.04 -18.41
C SER A 160 42.25 13.26 -17.88
N PRO A 161 43.31 12.73 -18.53
CA PRO A 161 44.65 12.68 -17.95
C PRO A 161 45.33 14.05 -18.09
N ALA A 162 45.16 14.92 -17.09
CA ALA A 162 45.99 16.11 -16.94
C ALA A 162 47.18 15.80 -16.02
N GLN A 163 48.35 15.71 -16.66
CA GLN A 163 49.72 16.03 -16.22
C GLN A 163 50.14 15.94 -14.72
N PRO A 164 51.40 15.54 -14.46
CA PRO A 164 51.95 15.48 -13.12
C PRO A 164 52.30 16.89 -12.62
N GLY A 165 51.88 17.22 -11.38
CA GLY A 165 52.44 18.35 -10.64
C GLY A 165 51.38 19.21 -9.98
N GLY A 166 51.42 19.26 -8.64
CA GLY A 166 50.70 20.27 -7.86
C GLY A 166 50.04 19.68 -6.63
N GLY A 167 50.81 19.53 -5.55
CA GLY A 167 50.26 19.22 -4.23
C GLY A 167 49.31 20.32 -3.79
N HIS A 168 48.02 20.02 -3.69
CA HIS A 168 47.05 20.89 -3.07
C HIS A 168 46.64 20.30 -1.73
N LEU A 169 47.23 20.85 -0.67
CA LEU A 169 46.91 20.55 0.71
C LEU A 169 45.41 20.80 0.94
N ASN A 170 44.67 19.73 1.22
CA ASN A 170 43.28 19.78 1.67
C ASN A 170 43.28 20.32 3.11
N LEU A 171 43.18 21.63 3.26
CA LEU A 171 42.96 22.27 4.55
C LEU A 171 41.50 22.07 4.97
N ASP A 172 41.30 21.26 6.01
CA ASP A 172 40.01 21.05 6.68
C ASP A 172 39.52 22.39 7.28
N PRO A 173 38.33 22.90 6.89
CA PRO A 173 37.79 24.16 7.38
C PRO A 173 37.46 24.17 8.88
N ARG A 174 37.59 23.04 9.60
CA ARG A 174 37.41 22.96 11.06
C ARG A 174 38.67 23.23 11.87
N ARG A 175 39.86 23.32 11.27
CA ARG A 175 41.09 23.69 11.98
C ARG A 175 41.36 25.19 11.83
N ARG A 176 40.79 26.00 12.72
CA ARG A 176 41.31 27.36 12.97
C ARG A 176 42.52 27.25 13.90
N PRO A 177 43.70 27.76 13.54
CA PRO A 177 44.73 28.02 14.53
C PRO A 177 44.25 29.17 15.42
N THR A 178 44.24 28.91 16.72
CA THR A 178 44.17 29.94 17.75
C THR A 178 45.61 30.32 18.07
N GLY A 179 45.90 31.63 18.09
CA GLY A 179 47.20 32.19 18.50
C GLY A 179 48.16 32.41 17.36
#